data_AF-A0A836X089-F1
#
_entry.id   AF-A0A836X089-F1
#
_cell.length_a   1.000
_cell.length_b   1.000
_cell.length_c   1.000
_cell.angle_alpha   90.00
_cell.angle_beta   90.00
_cell.angle_gamma   90.00
#
_symmetry.space_group_name_H-M   'P 1'
#
loop_
_entity.id
_entity.type
_entity.pdbx_description
1 polymer ?
#
loop_
_entity_poly.entity_id
_entity_poly.type
_entity_poly.pdbx_seq_one_letter_code
_entity_poly.pdbx_strand_id
1 'polypeptide(L)'
;MKNLNLYQQIILLTLTFFVLVVFMVIFHENGILTINEFEKKMIQFNVNNITLKKTNQKLRFEIEALKSDPLSIEVLAREKLNMVRPGETVYQMAPLEEFFTSPPKTR
;
A
#
# COMPACT_ATOMS: atom_id res chain seq x y z
N MET A 1 -34.39 27.24 -51.98
CA MET A 1 -33.75 25.94 -51.65
C MET A 1 -32.52 25.82 -52.52
N LYS A 2 -31.31 26.02 -51.98
CA LYS A 2 -30.07 25.93 -52.77
C LYS A 2 -29.87 24.48 -53.20
N ASN A 3 -30.03 24.24 -54.49
CA ASN A 3 -29.68 23.03 -55.21
C ASN A 3 -28.15 22.93 -55.27
N LEU A 4 -27.59 22.29 -54.24
CA LEU A 4 -26.16 22.03 -54.14
C LEU A 4 -25.74 21.06 -55.25
N ASN A 5 -24.62 21.35 -55.90
CA ASN A 5 -24.09 20.47 -56.94
C ASN A 5 -23.62 19.15 -56.32
N LEU A 6 -23.75 18.04 -57.06
CA LEU A 6 -23.40 16.69 -56.62
C LEU A 6 -21.97 16.60 -56.04
N TYR A 7 -21.03 17.34 -56.64
CA TYR A 7 -19.66 17.50 -56.14
C TYR A 7 -19.59 18.17 -54.76
N GLN A 8 -20.39 19.20 -54.51
CA GLN A 8 -20.42 19.89 -53.21
C GLN A 8 -20.96 18.98 -52.11
N GLN A 9 -21.95 18.14 -52.43
CA GLN A 9 -22.45 17.13 -51.49
C GLN A 9 -21.39 16.07 -51.19
N ILE A 10 -20.67 15.58 -52.21
CA ILE A 10 -19.58 14.61 -52.02
C ILE A 10 -18.47 15.22 -51.16
N ILE A 11 -18.07 16.48 -51.42
CA ILE A 11 -17.05 17.18 -50.64
C ILE A 11 -17.49 17.38 -49.18
N LEU A 12 -18.74 17.75 -48.95
CA LEU A 12 -19.27 17.88 -47.58
C LEU A 12 -19.29 16.52 -46.87
N LEU A 13 -19.69 15.45 -47.56
CA LEU A 13 -19.75 14.11 -46.98
C LEU A 13 -18.36 13.59 -46.63
N THR A 14 -17.35 13.79 -47.50
CA THR A 14 -15.97 13.41 -47.19
C THR A 14 -15.37 14.25 -46.07
N LEU A 15 -15.66 15.55 -46.03
CA LEU A 15 -15.21 16.43 -44.94
C LEU A 15 -15.82 16.02 -43.60
N THR A 16 -17.13 15.77 -43.57
CA THR A 16 -17.83 15.29 -42.36
C THR A 16 -17.29 13.94 -41.90
N PHE A 17 -17.05 13.01 -42.83
CA PHE A 17 -16.45 11.72 -42.50
C PHE A 17 -15.04 11.88 -41.92
N PHE A 18 -14.20 12.74 -42.50
CA PHE A 18 -12.85 13.01 -42.01
C PHE A 18 -12.87 13.58 -40.59
N VAL A 19 -13.76 14.55 -40.32
CA VAL A 19 -13.93 15.11 -38.97
C VAL A 19 -14.38 14.05 -37.97
N LEU A 20 -15.30 13.17 -38.35
CA LEU A 20 -15.74 12.05 -37.50
C LEU A 20 -14.60 11.09 -37.17
N VAL A 21 -13.76 10.75 -38.15
CA VAL A 21 -12.60 9.88 -37.93
C VAL A 21 -11.60 10.52 -36.97
N VAL A 22 -11.28 11.81 -37.16
CA VAL A 22 -10.39 12.55 -36.25
C VAL A 22 -10.98 12.62 -34.85
N PHE A 23 -12.28 12.90 -34.73
CA PHE A 23 -12.98 12.92 -33.45
C PHE A 23 -12.96 11.54 -32.78
N MET A 24 -13.18 10.47 -33.53
CA MET A 24 -13.11 9.10 -33.01
C MET A 24 -11.70 8.74 -32.56
N VAL A 25 -10.65 9.15 -33.26
CA VAL A 25 -9.26 8.92 -32.85
C VAL A 25 -8.92 9.66 -31.55
N ILE A 26 -9.47 10.86 -31.35
CA ILE A 26 -9.31 11.64 -30.12
C ILE A 26 -10.12 11.04 -28.96
N PHE A 27 -11.33 10.56 -29.22
CA PHE A 27 -12.26 10.02 -28.21
C PHE A 27 -12.14 8.51 -27.98
N HIS A 28 -11.40 7.76 -28.81
CA HIS A 28 -11.12 6.36 -28.56
C HIS A 28 -10.33 6.25 -27.26
N GLU A 29 -10.72 5.30 -26.43
CA GLU A 29 -10.49 5.13 -24.98
C GLU A 29 -9.05 5.33 -24.45
N ASN A 30 -8.06 5.56 -25.32
CA ASN A 30 -6.64 5.77 -25.00
C ASN A 30 -5.95 6.86 -25.87
N GLY A 31 -6.69 7.77 -26.51
CA GLY A 31 -6.15 8.78 -27.41
C GLY A 31 -5.44 9.92 -26.67
N ILE A 32 -4.11 9.82 -26.53
CA ILE A 32 -3.17 10.90 -26.13
C ILE A 32 -3.15 11.27 -24.63
N LEU A 33 -4.24 11.07 -23.88
CA LEU A 33 -4.30 11.43 -22.45
C LEU A 33 -3.76 10.38 -21.47
N THR A 34 -3.46 9.16 -21.94
CA THR A 34 -2.99 8.08 -21.05
C THR A 34 -1.48 8.00 -20.91
N ILE A 35 -0.68 8.80 -21.63
CA ILE A 35 0.79 8.76 -21.52
C ILE A 35 1.27 9.19 -20.13
N ASN A 36 0.55 10.12 -19.49
CA ASN A 36 0.88 10.63 -18.16
C ASN A 36 0.48 9.65 -17.04
N GLU A 37 -0.49 8.77 -17.29
CA GLU A 37 -0.95 7.78 -16.31
C GLU A 37 -0.02 6.56 -16.26
N PHE A 38 0.53 6.17 -17.41
CA PHE A 38 1.54 5.12 -17.47
C PHE A 38 2.86 5.54 -16.82
N GLU A 39 3.28 6.80 -16.98
CA GLU A 39 4.48 7.33 -16.30
C GLU A 39 4.27 7.40 -14.78
N LYS A 40 3.09 7.87 -14.31
CA LYS A 40 2.75 7.86 -12.88
C LYS A 40 2.71 6.45 -12.29
N LYS A 41 2.18 5.46 -13.02
CA LYS A 41 2.19 4.05 -12.58
C LYS A 41 3.63 3.50 -12.49
N MET A 42 4.49 3.82 -13.46
CA MET A 42 5.91 3.41 -13.44
C MET A 42 6.68 3.99 -12.24
N ILE A 43 6.42 5.27 -11.91
CA ILE A 43 7.04 5.93 -10.74
C ILE A 43 6.52 5.29 -9.44
N GLN A 44 5.21 5.05 -9.32
CA GLN A 44 4.63 4.38 -8.14
C GLN A 44 5.18 2.96 -7.95
N PHE A 45 5.32 2.18 -9.02
CA PHE A 45 5.90 0.84 -8.93
C PHE A 45 7.37 0.85 -8.48
N ASN A 46 8.16 1.85 -8.90
CA ASN A 46 9.54 2.00 -8.45
C ASN A 46 9.64 2.40 -6.98
N VAL A 47 8.84 3.39 -6.55
CA VAL A 47 8.80 3.83 -5.15
C VAL A 47 8.38 2.69 -4.23
N ASN A 48 7.36 1.93 -4.62
CA ASN A 48 6.90 0.76 -3.87
C ASN A 48 7.99 -0.32 -3.80
N ASN A 49 8.68 -0.61 -4.90
CA ASN A 49 9.79 -1.58 -4.90
C ASN A 49 10.95 -1.15 -3.99
N ILE A 50 11.35 0.12 -4.03
CA ILE A 50 12.44 0.64 -3.18
C ILE A 50 12.04 0.55 -1.71
N THR A 51 10.80 0.93 -1.39
CA THR A 51 10.27 0.87 -0.03
C THR A 51 10.22 -0.58 0.46
N LEU A 52 9.71 -1.49 -0.36
CA LEU A 52 9.60 -2.90 -0.01
C LEU A 52 10.97 -3.58 0.15
N LYS A 53 11.96 -3.21 -0.69
CA LYS A 53 13.36 -3.67 -0.54
C LYS A 53 13.98 -3.16 0.76
N LYS A 54 13.78 -1.88 1.11
CA LYS A 54 14.27 -1.32 2.40
C LYS A 54 13.64 -2.03 3.59
N THR A 55 12.33 -2.26 3.57
CA THR A 55 11.63 -3.01 4.63
C THR A 55 12.13 -4.44 4.72
N ASN A 56 12.33 -5.13 3.59
CA ASN A 56 12.93 -6.46 3.57
C ASN A 56 14.33 -6.48 4.18
N GLN A 57 15.18 -5.53 3.82
CA GLN A 57 16.54 -5.44 4.36
C GLN A 57 16.51 -5.20 5.88
N LYS A 58 15.64 -4.32 6.38
CA LYS A 58 15.47 -4.07 7.82
C LYS A 58 15.01 -5.32 8.55
N LEU A 59 14.00 -6.01 8.03
CA LEU A 59 13.49 -7.26 8.61
C LEU A 59 14.55 -8.36 8.62
N ARG A 60 15.35 -8.47 7.55
CA ARG A 60 16.46 -9.45 7.50
C ARG A 60 17.53 -9.14 8.55
N PHE A 61 17.89 -7.87 8.73
CA PHE A 61 18.83 -7.46 9.77
C PHE A 61 18.28 -7.73 11.17
N GLU A 62 16.98 -7.47 11.39
CA GLU A 62 16.31 -7.80 12.64
C GLU A 62 16.32 -9.31 12.90
N ILE A 63 15.98 -10.14 11.90
CA ILE A 63 16.05 -11.61 12.00
C ILE A 63 17.47 -12.09 12.29
N GLU A 64 18.48 -11.49 11.66
CA GLU A 64 19.89 -11.86 11.86
C GLU A 64 20.39 -11.47 13.25
N ALA A 65 20.05 -10.28 13.75
CA ALA A 65 20.32 -9.84 15.11
C ALA A 65 19.57 -10.67 16.16
N LEU A 66 18.36 -11.15 15.83
CA LEU A 66 17.60 -12.08 16.67
C LEU A 66 18.17 -13.50 16.65
N LYS A 67 18.80 -13.92 15.56
CA LYS A 67 19.42 -15.25 15.44
C LYS A 67 20.83 -15.33 16.03
N SER A 68 21.56 -14.23 16.07
CA SER A 68 22.98 -14.22 16.46
C SER A 68 23.21 -14.30 17.96
N ASP A 69 22.24 -13.90 18.79
CA ASP A 69 22.38 -13.92 20.25
C ASP A 69 21.11 -14.44 20.95
N PRO A 70 21.19 -15.56 21.72
CA PRO A 70 20.10 -16.06 22.54
C PRO A 70 19.50 -15.03 23.51
N LEU A 71 20.30 -14.04 23.95
CA LEU A 71 19.84 -12.98 24.84
C LEU A 71 18.82 -12.04 24.16
N SER A 72 18.97 -11.80 22.85
CA SER A 72 18.03 -11.00 22.05
C SER A 72 16.63 -11.63 22.00
N ILE A 73 16.59 -12.97 21.92
CA ILE A 73 15.34 -13.74 21.92
C ILE A 73 14.66 -13.66 23.29
N GLU A 74 15.44 -13.75 24.37
CA GLU A 74 14.94 -13.67 25.74
C GLU A 74 14.35 -12.28 26.07
N VAL A 75 15.01 -11.20 25.62
CA VAL A 75 14.49 -9.83 25.76
C VAL A 75 13.18 -9.66 24.98
N LEU A 76 13.12 -10.10 23.71
CA LEU A 76 11.89 -10.01 22.91
C LEU A 76 10.74 -10.82 23.53
N ALA A 77 11.04 -12.04 24.00
CA ALA A 77 10.07 -12.93 24.62
C ALA A 77 9.48 -12.30 25.88
N ARG A 78 10.30 -11.68 26.75
CA ARG A 78 9.83 -11.03 27.97
C ARG A 78 9.13 -9.70 27.71
N GLU A 79 9.70 -8.82 26.88
CA GLU A 79 9.19 -7.45 26.71
C GLU A 79 7.99 -7.35 25.77
N LYS A 80 8.03 -8.03 24.61
CA LYS A 80 6.97 -7.91 23.60
C LYS A 80 5.93 -9.01 23.69
N LEU A 81 6.33 -10.20 24.13
CA LEU A 81 5.45 -11.37 24.13
C LEU A 81 4.99 -11.78 25.54
N ASN A 82 5.50 -11.13 26.60
CA ASN A 82 5.22 -11.46 28.01
C ASN A 82 5.36 -12.96 28.31
N MET A 83 6.30 -13.62 27.64
CA MET A 83 6.59 -15.05 27.80
C MET A 83 7.51 -15.26 28.99
N VAL A 84 7.23 -16.30 29.78
CA VAL A 84 8.04 -16.75 30.92
C VAL A 84 8.42 -18.21 30.77
N ARG A 85 9.57 -18.61 31.30
CA ARG A 85 10.00 -20.01 31.27
C ARG A 85 9.18 -20.83 32.27
N PRO A 86 8.93 -22.12 32.00
CA PRO A 86 8.29 -23.01 32.97
C PRO A 86 9.13 -23.06 34.26
N GLY A 87 8.56 -22.59 35.37
CA GLY A 87 9.22 -22.48 36.69
C GLY A 87 9.55 -21.04 37.15
N GLU A 88 9.36 -20.02 36.30
CA GLU A 88 9.50 -18.61 36.70
C GLU A 88 8.20 -18.07 37.34
N THR A 89 8.31 -17.17 38.34
CA THR A 89 7.15 -16.53 39.00
C THR A 89 6.94 -15.13 38.43
N VAL A 90 5.71 -14.84 37.96
CA VAL A 90 5.32 -13.53 37.43
C VAL A 90 4.92 -12.61 38.58
N TYR A 91 5.62 -11.50 38.77
CA TYR A 91 5.23 -10.43 39.69
C TYR A 91 4.47 -9.36 38.92
N GLN A 92 3.16 -9.30 39.13
CA GLN A 92 2.34 -8.20 38.62
C GLN A 92 2.25 -7.14 39.73
N MET A 93 2.68 -5.92 39.43
CA MET A 93 2.52 -4.80 40.37
C MET A 93 1.04 -4.39 40.37
N ALA A 94 0.30 -4.84 41.38
CA ALA A 94 -1.04 -4.32 41.62
C ALA A 94 -0.94 -2.87 42.14
N PRO A 95 -1.82 -1.95 41.71
CA PRO A 95 -1.89 -0.61 42.27
C PRO A 95 -2.01 -0.68 43.80
N LEU A 96 -1.28 0.18 44.51
CA LEU A 96 -1.24 0.21 45.98
C LEU A 96 -2.64 0.33 46.62
N GLU A 97 -3.63 0.82 45.86
CA GLU A 97 -5.03 1.00 46.28
C GLU A 97 -5.79 -0.32 46.54
N GLU A 98 -5.41 -1.44 45.92
CA GLU A 98 -6.07 -2.75 46.11
C GLU A 98 -5.70 -3.44 47.43
N PHE A 99 -4.51 -3.14 47.99
CA PHE A 99 -4.03 -3.73 49.24
C PHE A 99 -4.69 -3.15 50.49
N PHE A 100 -5.27 -1.94 50.41
CA PHE A 100 -5.91 -1.27 51.55
C PHE A 100 -7.45 -1.38 51.55
N THR A 101 -8.07 -1.92 50.50
CA THR A 101 -9.53 -1.92 50.32
C THR A 101 -10.20 -3.29 50.28
N SER A 102 -9.44 -4.40 50.37
CA SER A 102 -10.00 -5.74 50.48
C SER A 102 -9.56 -6.44 51.77
N PRO A 103 -10.48 -6.93 52.62
CA PRO A 103 -10.10 -7.71 53.80
C PRO A 103 -9.43 -9.02 53.37
N PRO A 104 -8.52 -9.58 54.19
CA PRO A 104 -7.73 -10.74 53.82
C PRO A 104 -8.66 -11.90 53.45
N LYS A 105 -8.62 -12.31 52.18
CA LYS A 105 -9.26 -13.56 51.74
C LYS A 105 -8.44 -14.70 52.31
N THR A 106 -8.83 -15.14 53.51
CA THR A 106 -8.32 -16.35 54.15
C THR A 106 -8.64 -17.52 53.22
N ARG A 107 -7.60 -18.29 52.87
CA ARG A 107 -7.73 -19.55 52.15
C ARG A 107 -8.40 -20.60 53.04
#